data_AF-A0A261AJL6-F1
#
_entry.id   AF-A0A261AJL6-F1
#
_cell.length_a   1.000
_cell.length_b   1.000
_cell.length_c   1.000
_cell.angle_alpha   90.00
_cell.angle_beta   90.00
_cell.angle_gamma   90.00
#
_symmetry.space_group_name_H-M   'P 1'
#
loop_
_entity.id
_entity.type
_entity.pdbx_description
1 polymer ?
#
loop_
_entity_poly.entity_id
_entity_poly.type
_entity_poly.pdbx_seq_one_letter_code
_entity_poly.pdbx_strand_id
1 'polypeptide(L)'
;SVECYARAQNYDFQLVVDSNYSCHQRDKFFRRHCVVSHILPHYDVLLFIDADHGVVNPKRRIEEFMNPQFDLTFYDRFFNWEVMAGSYIVKNSLYSIDFLTEFANFEQKLPKGAHGSDNGAIHIFLADKIFPGNLEVDTCREIYYKSGNSDDLAAYTGCIRGVLGSRTDFGNIRIMKKGTGWSRDDWLTSGLWNPSRDFMLHGWKTKQLKDSPNETLKPIPMSYDQWYNPLAGPIVVGRCFIGNTTWSYSPRLLADKRQLDDALLDYARKVDKEKAKILGRLPIILEKT
;
A
#
# COMPACT_ATOMS: atom_id res chain seq x y z
N SER A 1 -6.54 -3.52 -16.17
CA SER A 1 -6.99 -2.12 -16.02
C SER A 1 -5.83 -1.14 -16.09
N VAL A 2 -4.75 -1.35 -15.33
CA VAL A 2 -3.59 -0.46 -15.26
C VAL A 2 -3.01 -0.09 -16.64
N GLU A 3 -2.73 -1.06 -17.51
CA GLU A 3 -2.19 -0.77 -18.86
C GLU A 3 -3.12 0.15 -19.67
N CYS A 4 -4.42 -0.11 -19.62
CA CYS A 4 -5.42 0.73 -20.31
C CYS A 4 -5.44 2.15 -19.75
N TYR A 5 -5.32 2.29 -18.43
CA TYR A 5 -5.25 3.58 -17.74
C TYR A 5 -4.01 4.36 -18.16
N ALA A 6 -2.84 3.71 -18.18
CA ALA A 6 -1.60 4.34 -18.62
C ALA A 6 -1.74 4.89 -20.04
N ARG A 7 -2.25 4.08 -20.99
CA ARG A 7 -2.53 4.56 -22.36
C ARG A 7 -3.52 5.73 -22.38
N ALA A 8 -4.59 5.66 -21.59
CA ALA A 8 -5.60 6.72 -21.54
C ALA A 8 -5.05 8.05 -20.99
N GLN A 9 -4.14 8.00 -20.02
CA GLN A 9 -3.53 9.19 -19.42
C GLN A 9 -2.20 9.60 -20.06
N ASN A 10 -1.78 8.89 -21.11
CA ASN A 10 -0.48 9.08 -21.77
C ASN A 10 0.71 8.89 -20.82
N TYR A 11 0.65 7.85 -19.99
CA TYR A 11 1.77 7.35 -19.20
C TYR A 11 2.38 6.12 -19.84
N ASP A 12 3.66 5.89 -19.55
CA ASP A 12 4.31 4.63 -19.86
C ASP A 12 3.84 3.53 -18.89
N PHE A 13 3.62 2.33 -19.42
CA PHE A 13 3.29 1.15 -18.64
C PHE A 13 4.43 0.13 -18.74
N GLN A 14 4.95 -0.29 -17.58
CA GLN A 14 5.99 -1.30 -17.48
C GLN A 14 5.46 -2.51 -16.73
N LEU A 15 5.35 -3.65 -17.43
CA LEU A 15 5.18 -4.95 -16.79
C LEU A 15 6.58 -5.54 -16.56
N VAL A 16 6.97 -5.64 -15.30
CA VAL A 16 8.35 -5.92 -14.92
C VAL A 16 8.52 -7.36 -14.48
N VAL A 17 9.56 -8.03 -15.00
CA VAL A 17 9.99 -9.35 -14.57
C VAL A 17 11.32 -9.20 -13.84
N ASP A 18 11.37 -9.62 -12.57
CA ASP A 18 12.51 -9.38 -11.68
C ASP A 18 13.81 -10.06 -12.15
N SER A 19 13.72 -11.22 -12.81
CA SER A 19 14.87 -11.97 -13.34
C SER A 19 15.68 -11.22 -14.40
N ASN A 20 15.16 -10.13 -14.94
CA ASN A 20 15.86 -9.30 -15.93
C ASN A 20 16.84 -8.29 -15.29
N TYR A 21 16.89 -8.24 -13.96
CA TYR A 21 17.70 -7.28 -13.20
C TYR A 21 18.69 -8.02 -12.30
N SER A 22 19.87 -7.43 -12.12
CA SER A 22 20.92 -7.97 -11.23
C SER A 22 20.63 -7.66 -9.77
N CYS A 23 19.47 -8.12 -9.27
CA CYS A 23 19.03 -7.96 -7.89
C CYS A 23 19.16 -9.28 -7.13
N HIS A 24 19.92 -9.27 -6.03
CA HIS A 24 20.34 -10.50 -5.32
C HIS A 24 19.52 -10.84 -4.08
N GLN A 25 18.51 -10.03 -3.75
CA GLN A 25 17.61 -10.29 -2.62
C GLN A 25 16.89 -11.62 -2.83
N ARG A 26 16.76 -12.45 -1.78
CA ARG A 26 16.13 -13.78 -1.91
C ARG A 26 14.62 -13.66 -1.90
N ASP A 27 14.10 -12.90 -0.93
CA ASP A 27 12.71 -12.52 -0.82
C ASP A 27 12.33 -11.60 -1.99
N LYS A 28 11.38 -12.07 -2.81
CA LYS A 28 10.87 -11.33 -3.97
C LYS A 28 10.27 -9.97 -3.59
N PHE A 29 9.76 -9.84 -2.37
CA PHE A 29 9.17 -8.59 -1.90
C PHE A 29 10.22 -7.53 -1.62
N PHE A 30 11.44 -7.91 -1.22
CA PHE A 30 12.57 -6.99 -1.16
C PHE A 30 13.19 -6.73 -2.55
N ARG A 31 13.29 -7.79 -3.36
CA ARG A 31 13.88 -7.72 -4.71
C ARG A 31 13.20 -6.69 -5.60
N ARG A 32 11.87 -6.54 -5.49
CA ARG A 32 11.12 -5.53 -6.26
C ARG A 32 11.61 -4.10 -6.04
N HIS A 33 12.06 -3.75 -4.84
CA HIS A 33 12.55 -2.39 -4.55
C HIS A 33 13.91 -2.11 -5.23
N CYS A 34 14.78 -3.12 -5.30
CA CYS A 34 16.00 -3.06 -6.11
C CYS A 34 15.66 -2.90 -7.60
N VAL A 35 14.70 -3.66 -8.10
CA VAL A 35 14.27 -3.53 -9.51
C VAL A 35 13.74 -2.12 -9.80
N VAL A 36 12.94 -1.54 -8.88
CA VAL A 36 12.45 -0.16 -9.02
C VAL A 36 13.62 0.84 -9.04
N SER A 37 14.68 0.63 -8.24
CA SER A 37 15.85 1.53 -8.26
C SER A 37 16.63 1.49 -9.57
N HIS A 38 16.60 0.38 -10.31
CA HIS A 38 17.17 0.28 -11.66
C HIS A 38 16.30 0.93 -12.75
N ILE A 39 14.97 0.95 -12.57
CA ILE A 39 14.04 1.52 -13.55
C ILE A 39 13.93 3.04 -13.39
N LEU A 40 13.92 3.53 -12.14
CA LEU A 40 13.69 4.92 -11.79
C LEU A 40 14.54 5.94 -12.57
N PRO A 41 15.84 5.71 -12.87
CA PRO A 41 16.66 6.64 -13.64
C PRO A 41 16.15 6.97 -15.05
N HIS A 42 15.26 6.15 -15.62
CA HIS A 42 14.69 6.34 -16.95
C HIS A 42 13.39 7.15 -16.97
N TYR A 43 12.91 7.57 -15.80
CA TYR A 43 11.65 8.26 -15.62
C TYR A 43 11.83 9.47 -14.70
N ASP A 44 10.95 10.47 -14.78
CA ASP A 44 10.94 11.54 -13.77
C ASP A 44 10.31 11.04 -12.46
N VAL A 45 9.27 10.21 -12.59
CA VAL A 45 8.46 9.69 -11.48
C VAL A 45 7.95 8.30 -11.83
N LEU A 46 7.90 7.41 -10.85
CA LEU A 46 7.22 6.12 -10.94
C LEU A 46 6.09 6.03 -9.90
N LEU A 47 4.94 5.51 -10.32
CA LEU A 47 4.00 4.87 -9.42
C LEU A 47 4.29 3.37 -9.41
N PHE A 48 4.91 2.88 -8.34
CA PHE A 48 5.08 1.46 -8.10
C PHE A 48 3.79 0.88 -7.50
N ILE A 49 3.35 -0.28 -8.01
CA ILE A 49 2.17 -1.01 -7.54
C ILE A 49 2.38 -2.52 -7.66
N ASP A 50 1.80 -3.27 -6.72
CA ASP A 50 1.66 -4.72 -6.83
C ASP A 50 0.65 -5.15 -7.90
N ALA A 51 0.81 -6.38 -8.40
CA ALA A 51 0.02 -6.94 -9.48
C ALA A 51 -1.47 -7.11 -9.18
N ASP A 52 -1.89 -7.03 -7.91
CA ASP A 52 -3.27 -7.10 -7.45
C ASP A 52 -3.90 -5.72 -7.20
N HIS A 53 -3.30 -4.66 -7.74
CA HIS A 53 -3.92 -3.34 -7.86
C HIS A 53 -4.71 -3.19 -9.17
N GLY A 54 -5.93 -2.68 -9.07
CA GLY A 54 -6.78 -2.36 -10.20
C GLY A 54 -7.19 -0.88 -10.22
N VAL A 55 -7.05 -0.22 -11.36
CA VAL A 55 -7.69 1.09 -11.58
C VAL A 55 -9.20 0.89 -11.71
N VAL A 56 -9.97 1.60 -10.88
CA VAL A 56 -11.44 1.69 -10.98
C VAL A 56 -11.90 3.02 -11.55
N ASN A 57 -11.08 4.06 -11.48
CA ASN A 57 -11.44 5.39 -11.94
C ASN A 57 -10.34 5.98 -12.83
N PRO A 58 -10.43 5.81 -14.16
CA PRO A 58 -9.42 6.30 -15.07
C PRO A 58 -9.45 7.82 -15.23
N LYS A 59 -10.41 8.55 -14.63
CA LYS A 59 -10.44 10.01 -14.68
C LYS A 59 -9.49 10.65 -13.67
N ARG A 60 -9.11 9.91 -12.62
CA ARG A 60 -8.15 10.39 -11.63
C ARG A 60 -6.72 10.24 -12.12
N ARG A 61 -5.86 11.13 -11.67
CA ARG A 61 -4.48 11.28 -12.12
C ARG A 61 -3.50 11.03 -10.98
N ILE A 62 -2.34 10.45 -11.30
CA ILE A 62 -1.29 10.15 -10.32
C ILE A 62 -0.78 11.44 -9.69
N GLU A 63 -0.74 12.53 -10.47
CA GLU A 63 -0.29 13.86 -10.07
C GLU A 63 -1.14 14.45 -8.92
N GLU A 64 -2.40 13.99 -8.73
CA GLU A 64 -3.23 14.40 -7.58
C GLU A 64 -2.62 13.99 -6.23
N PHE A 65 -1.76 12.96 -6.21
CA PHE A 65 -1.12 12.42 -5.02
C PHE A 65 0.35 12.81 -4.91
N MET A 66 0.85 13.55 -5.90
CA MET A 66 2.23 14.02 -5.94
C MET A 66 2.36 15.37 -5.25
N ASN A 67 3.51 15.60 -4.64
CA ASN A 67 3.88 16.92 -4.17
C ASN A 67 5.38 17.15 -4.44
N PRO A 68 5.77 18.26 -5.11
CA PRO A 68 7.16 18.54 -5.49
C PRO A 68 8.18 18.48 -4.35
N GLN A 69 7.77 18.69 -3.09
CA GLN A 69 8.65 18.65 -1.92
C GLN A 69 9.19 17.25 -1.58
N PHE A 70 8.47 16.18 -1.91
CA PHE A 70 8.81 14.83 -1.42
C PHE A 70 9.35 13.94 -2.53
N ASP A 71 10.47 13.27 -2.28
CA ASP A 71 11.04 12.28 -3.17
C ASP A 71 10.22 10.98 -3.17
N LEU A 72 9.76 10.54 -1.99
CA LEU A 72 8.93 9.35 -1.83
C LEU A 72 7.61 9.68 -1.14
N THR A 73 6.52 9.18 -1.70
CA THR A 73 5.19 9.24 -1.09
C THR A 73 4.66 7.83 -0.91
N PHE A 74 4.46 7.45 0.35
CA PHE A 74 3.77 6.24 0.80
C PHE A 74 2.37 6.59 1.31
N TYR A 75 1.61 5.58 1.71
CA TYR A 75 0.35 5.75 2.42
C TYR A 75 0.13 4.65 3.45
N ASP A 76 -0.62 5.00 4.49
CA ASP A 76 -1.08 4.04 5.49
C ASP A 76 -2.13 3.10 4.90
N ARG A 77 -1.95 1.80 5.10
CA ARG A 77 -2.99 0.80 4.83
C ARG A 77 -4.20 1.06 5.70
N PHE A 78 -5.38 0.82 5.16
CA PHE A 78 -6.60 1.23 5.85
C PHE A 78 -6.92 0.34 7.06
N PHE A 79 -6.60 -0.96 6.98
CA PHE A 79 -7.11 -1.93 7.95
C PHE A 79 -6.21 -2.29 9.13
N ASN A 80 -4.97 -1.83 9.13
CA ASN A 80 -3.99 -2.07 10.19
C ASN A 80 -3.07 -0.86 10.33
N TRP A 81 -1.99 -0.97 11.08
CA TRP A 81 -1.04 0.14 11.30
C TRP A 81 0.09 0.17 10.28
N GLU A 82 -0.01 -0.58 9.17
CA GLU A 82 1.08 -0.66 8.20
C GLU A 82 1.15 0.54 7.27
N VAL A 83 2.37 0.96 6.93
CA VAL A 83 2.70 1.71 5.72
C VAL A 83 2.73 0.71 4.56
N MET A 84 2.06 1.02 3.46
CA MET A 84 2.03 0.14 2.28
C MET A 84 3.40 0.08 1.60
N ALA A 85 4.08 -1.08 1.64
CA ALA A 85 5.32 -1.29 0.86
C ALA A 85 5.02 -1.72 -0.59
N GLY A 86 3.85 -2.32 -0.83
CA GLY A 86 3.39 -2.78 -2.15
C GLY A 86 2.92 -1.69 -3.11
N SER A 87 3.00 -0.42 -2.72
CA SER A 87 2.72 0.70 -3.62
C SER A 87 3.23 2.02 -3.06
N TYR A 88 3.95 2.79 -3.88
CA TYR A 88 4.41 4.14 -3.56
C TYR A 88 4.66 4.97 -4.83
N ILE A 89 4.64 6.28 -4.69
CA ILE A 89 5.12 7.20 -5.73
C ILE A 89 6.55 7.60 -5.37
N VAL A 90 7.45 7.53 -6.35
CA VAL A 90 8.86 7.85 -6.17
C VAL A 90 9.36 8.73 -7.31
N LYS A 91 10.05 9.82 -6.98
CA LYS A 91 10.71 10.70 -7.95
C LYS A 91 12.14 10.25 -8.21
N ASN A 92 12.62 10.50 -9.42
CA ASN A 92 14.00 10.25 -9.78
C ASN A 92 14.93 11.28 -9.13
N SER A 93 15.56 10.86 -8.05
CA SER A 93 16.58 11.61 -7.33
C SER A 93 17.59 10.63 -6.73
N LEU A 94 18.80 11.12 -6.42
CA LEU A 94 19.81 10.31 -5.72
C LEU A 94 19.26 9.75 -4.41
N TYR A 95 18.50 10.57 -3.66
CA TYR A 95 17.87 10.14 -2.42
C TYR A 95 16.93 8.95 -2.61
N SER A 96 16.08 8.97 -3.65
CA SER A 96 15.17 7.87 -3.95
C SER A 96 15.89 6.58 -4.36
N ILE A 97 16.93 6.70 -5.20
CA ILE A 97 17.70 5.54 -5.66
C ILE A 97 18.42 4.89 -4.48
N ASP A 98 19.05 5.69 -3.62
CA ASP A 98 19.72 5.22 -2.41
C ASP A 98 18.71 4.58 -1.44
N PHE A 99 17.58 5.25 -1.18
CA PHE A 99 16.51 4.73 -0.32
C PHE A 99 16.05 3.34 -0.77
N LEU A 100 15.74 3.18 -2.07
CA LEU A 100 15.23 1.92 -2.60
C LEU A 100 16.27 0.80 -2.56
N THR A 101 17.53 1.15 -2.86
CA THR A 101 18.65 0.20 -2.83
C THR A 101 18.94 -0.27 -1.41
N GLU A 102 18.98 0.64 -0.44
CA GLU A 102 19.15 0.32 0.97
C GLU A 102 17.96 -0.45 1.53
N PHE A 103 16.73 -0.09 1.16
CA PHE A 103 15.54 -0.81 1.61
C PHE A 103 15.52 -2.23 1.08
N ALA A 104 15.86 -2.44 -0.20
CA ALA A 104 16.01 -3.78 -0.76
C ALA A 104 17.06 -4.61 0.01
N ASN A 105 18.18 -4.00 0.38
CA ASN A 105 19.25 -4.67 1.15
C ASN A 105 18.91 -4.85 2.63
N PHE A 106 17.85 -4.23 3.14
CA PHE A 106 17.38 -4.41 4.52
C PHE A 106 16.90 -5.85 4.78
N GLU A 107 16.63 -6.64 3.72
CA GLU A 107 16.38 -8.09 3.82
C GLU A 107 17.38 -8.81 4.74
N GLN A 108 18.67 -8.41 4.68
CA GLN A 108 19.74 -9.03 5.46
C GLN A 108 19.64 -8.78 6.97
N LYS A 109 18.81 -7.82 7.38
CA LYS A 109 18.60 -7.42 8.78
C LYS A 109 17.30 -7.97 9.37
N LEU A 110 16.52 -8.74 8.61
CA LEU A 110 15.25 -9.29 9.09
C LEU A 110 15.46 -10.20 10.31
N PRO A 111 14.55 -10.15 11.30
CA PRO A 111 14.57 -11.10 12.40
C PRO A 111 14.10 -12.49 11.94
N LYS A 112 14.51 -13.52 12.69
CA LYS A 112 14.20 -14.93 12.35
C LYS A 112 12.71 -15.28 12.52
N GLY A 113 12.01 -14.57 13.40
CA GLY A 113 10.62 -14.83 13.76
C GLY A 113 9.61 -14.23 12.76
N ALA A 114 8.41 -13.90 13.24
CA ALA A 114 7.39 -13.28 12.40
C ALA A 114 7.80 -11.85 12.03
N HIS A 115 8.35 -11.67 10.83
CA HIS A 115 8.93 -10.40 10.39
C HIS A 115 8.07 -9.65 9.35
N GLY A 116 7.10 -10.31 8.72
CA GLY A 116 6.16 -9.65 7.78
C GLY A 116 6.76 -9.24 6.43
N SER A 117 7.93 -9.80 6.06
CA SER A 117 8.71 -9.40 4.88
C SER A 117 8.93 -7.88 4.84
N ASP A 118 8.88 -7.27 3.66
CA ASP A 118 9.10 -5.86 3.42
C ASP A 118 8.03 -4.96 4.06
N ASN A 119 6.76 -5.39 4.07
CA ASN A 119 5.67 -4.65 4.74
C ASN A 119 5.91 -4.56 6.25
N GLY A 120 6.49 -5.58 6.88
CA GLY A 120 6.94 -5.46 8.27
C GLY A 120 8.16 -4.56 8.41
N ALA A 121 9.17 -4.77 7.55
CA ALA A 121 10.46 -4.09 7.65
C ALA A 121 10.43 -2.59 7.31
N ILE A 122 9.54 -2.12 6.44
CA ILE A 122 9.47 -0.71 6.02
C ILE A 122 9.32 0.23 7.23
N HIS A 123 8.66 -0.21 8.29
CA HIS A 123 8.43 0.58 9.49
C HIS A 123 9.74 0.92 10.21
N ILE A 124 10.51 -0.10 10.61
CA ILE A 124 11.79 0.12 11.28
C ILE A 124 12.79 0.79 10.33
N PHE A 125 12.79 0.46 9.04
CA PHE A 125 13.65 1.10 8.06
C PHE A 125 13.38 2.61 7.96
N LEU A 126 12.11 3.01 7.87
CA LEU A 126 11.71 4.42 7.89
C LEU A 126 12.08 5.09 9.23
N ALA A 127 11.82 4.42 10.35
CA ALA A 127 12.12 4.98 11.67
C ALA A 127 13.63 5.21 11.87
N ASP A 128 14.48 4.28 11.43
CA ASP A 128 15.94 4.41 11.48
C ASP A 128 16.44 5.59 10.62
N LYS A 129 15.82 5.81 9.45
CA LYS A 129 16.16 6.93 8.56
C LYS A 129 15.70 8.28 9.11
N ILE A 130 14.52 8.32 9.73
CA ILE A 130 13.89 9.57 10.18
C ILE A 130 14.40 9.97 11.58
N PHE A 131 14.65 9.01 12.45
CA PHE A 131 15.01 9.22 13.86
C PHE A 131 16.23 8.38 14.27
N PRO A 132 17.41 8.61 13.65
CA PRO A 132 18.61 7.84 13.98
C PRO A 132 18.99 8.00 15.45
N GLY A 133 19.24 6.87 16.14
CA GLY A 133 19.64 6.84 17.55
C GLY A 133 18.52 7.15 18.55
N ASN A 134 17.25 7.13 18.12
CA ASN A 134 16.11 7.34 19.02
C ASN A 134 15.83 6.10 19.88
N LEU A 135 15.75 6.31 21.21
CA LEU A 135 15.55 5.24 22.19
C LEU A 135 14.20 4.49 22.05
N GLU A 136 13.13 5.20 21.66
CA GLU A 136 11.83 4.56 21.42
C GLU A 136 11.86 3.67 20.18
N VAL A 137 12.57 4.11 19.12
CA VAL A 137 12.82 3.28 17.93
C VAL A 137 13.60 2.02 18.31
N ASP A 138 14.62 2.13 19.17
CA ASP A 138 15.39 0.99 19.65
C ASP A 138 14.53 -0.02 20.41
N THR A 139 13.61 0.48 21.25
CA THR A 139 12.63 -0.36 21.97
C THR A 139 11.71 -1.09 20.99
N CYS A 140 11.14 -0.37 20.02
CA CYS A 140 10.30 -0.99 18.99
C CYS A 140 11.09 -2.00 18.13
N ARG A 141 12.39 -1.76 17.88
CA ARG A 141 13.27 -2.71 17.19
C ARG A 141 13.41 -3.99 17.99
N GLU A 142 13.64 -3.92 19.30
CA GLU A 142 13.70 -5.14 20.13
C GLU A 142 12.40 -5.96 20.03
N ILE A 143 11.24 -5.31 20.08
CA ILE A 143 9.93 -5.94 19.90
C ILE A 143 9.84 -6.63 18.52
N TYR A 144 10.34 -5.98 17.46
CA TYR A 144 10.39 -6.57 16.11
C TYR A 144 11.22 -7.85 16.09
N TYR A 145 12.40 -7.83 16.72
CA TYR A 145 13.31 -8.97 16.73
C TYR A 145 12.83 -10.13 17.60
N LYS A 146 11.98 -9.86 18.59
CA LYS A 146 11.29 -10.85 19.43
C LYS A 146 9.90 -11.26 18.91
N SER A 147 9.47 -10.73 17.76
CA SER A 147 8.18 -11.03 17.17
C SER A 147 8.09 -12.51 16.75
N GLY A 148 7.13 -13.25 17.31
CA GLY A 148 6.95 -14.67 17.05
C GLY A 148 5.70 -15.03 16.23
N ASN A 149 4.76 -14.10 16.10
CA ASN A 149 3.47 -14.31 15.43
C ASN A 149 2.92 -12.99 14.87
N SER A 150 1.76 -13.06 14.22
CA SER A 150 1.09 -11.90 13.61
C SER A 150 0.71 -10.82 14.63
N ASP A 151 0.33 -11.18 15.86
CA ASP A 151 -0.06 -10.21 16.87
C ASP A 151 1.16 -9.44 17.40
N ASP A 152 2.29 -10.12 17.58
CA ASP A 152 3.53 -9.48 17.99
C ASP A 152 4.07 -8.54 16.91
N LEU A 153 3.98 -8.97 15.64
CA LEU A 153 4.32 -8.13 14.49
C LEU A 153 3.41 -6.90 14.44
N ALA A 154 2.11 -7.08 14.66
CA ALA A 154 1.16 -5.97 14.69
C ALA A 154 1.43 -5.01 15.88
N ALA A 155 1.87 -5.53 17.03
CA ALA A 155 2.28 -4.74 18.18
C ALA A 155 3.53 -3.90 17.87
N TYR A 156 4.53 -4.49 17.22
CA TYR A 156 5.71 -3.78 16.71
C TYR A 156 5.32 -2.66 15.74
N THR A 157 4.49 -2.96 14.74
CA THR A 157 4.03 -1.96 13.77
C THR A 157 3.31 -0.82 14.50
N GLY A 158 2.44 -1.15 15.45
CA GLY A 158 1.79 -0.17 16.32
C GLY A 158 2.77 0.70 17.11
N CYS A 159 3.85 0.12 17.62
CA CYS A 159 4.94 0.79 18.35
C CYS A 159 5.62 1.85 17.48
N ILE A 160 6.12 1.46 16.29
CA ILE A 160 6.76 2.41 15.36
C ILE A 160 5.79 3.51 14.90
N ARG A 161 4.53 3.16 14.64
CA ARG A 161 3.50 4.18 14.32
C ARG A 161 3.20 5.10 15.51
N GLY A 162 3.47 4.68 16.73
CA GLY A 162 3.47 5.56 17.91
C GLY A 162 4.56 6.62 17.81
N VAL A 163 5.80 6.20 17.50
CA VAL A 163 6.96 7.09 17.33
C VAL A 163 6.75 8.10 16.18
N LEU A 164 6.25 7.65 15.04
CA LEU A 164 5.94 8.52 13.88
C LEU A 164 4.81 9.52 14.19
N GLY A 165 3.90 9.15 15.09
CA GLY A 165 2.76 9.97 15.52
C GLY A 165 1.79 10.28 14.39
N SER A 166 1.16 11.46 14.45
CA SER A 166 0.17 11.94 13.46
C SER A 166 0.79 12.68 12.27
N ARG A 167 2.13 12.81 12.26
CA ARG A 167 2.88 13.50 11.20
C ARG A 167 2.83 12.68 9.92
N THR A 168 2.70 13.39 8.80
CA THR A 168 2.70 12.78 7.47
C THR A 168 3.98 13.06 6.72
N ASP A 169 4.74 14.08 7.10
CA ASP A 169 5.81 14.65 6.30
C ASP A 169 7.13 14.60 7.08
N PHE A 170 8.15 13.98 6.48
CA PHE A 170 9.44 13.65 7.10
C PHE A 170 10.59 13.95 6.12
N GLY A 171 10.89 15.24 5.94
CA GLY A 171 11.89 15.68 4.96
C GLY A 171 11.48 15.26 3.54
N ASN A 172 12.25 14.37 2.93
CA ASN A 172 12.04 13.83 1.58
C ASN A 172 10.92 12.78 1.50
N ILE A 173 10.40 12.30 2.63
CA ILE A 173 9.41 11.22 2.69
C ILE A 173 8.07 11.78 3.14
N ARG A 174 7.00 11.39 2.45
CA ARG A 174 5.61 11.58 2.90
C ARG A 174 4.93 10.23 3.12
N ILE A 175 4.14 10.13 4.17
CA ILE A 175 3.24 9.01 4.47
C ILE A 175 1.83 9.57 4.59
N MET A 176 1.01 9.34 3.57
CA MET A 176 -0.38 9.79 3.54
C MET A 176 -1.24 9.02 4.55
N LYS A 177 -2.24 9.70 5.11
CA LYS A 177 -3.16 9.09 6.08
C LYS A 177 -4.07 8.05 5.43
N LYS A 178 -4.68 7.21 6.26
CA LYS A 178 -5.67 6.21 5.84
C LYS A 178 -6.76 6.87 4.99
N GLY A 179 -6.99 6.34 3.80
CA GLY A 179 -8.04 6.80 2.89
C GLY A 179 -7.72 8.05 2.08
N THR A 180 -6.53 8.64 2.24
CA THR A 180 -6.12 9.81 1.44
C THR A 180 -5.16 9.45 0.32
N GLY A 181 -4.59 8.24 0.32
CA GLY A 181 -3.79 7.71 -0.79
C GLY A 181 -4.63 7.29 -2.01
N TRP A 182 -3.98 6.77 -3.05
CA TRP A 182 -4.62 6.39 -4.31
C TRP A 182 -5.34 5.04 -4.28
N SER A 183 -5.07 4.20 -3.28
CA SER A 183 -5.58 2.83 -3.21
C SER A 183 -6.05 2.48 -1.82
N ARG A 184 -7.03 1.58 -1.75
CA ARG A 184 -7.47 0.89 -0.54
C ARG A 184 -7.84 -0.54 -0.89
N ASP A 185 -7.82 -1.42 0.10
CA ASP A 185 -8.32 -2.77 -0.08
C ASP A 185 -9.82 -2.77 -0.44
N ASP A 186 -10.19 -3.58 -1.42
CA ASP A 186 -11.54 -3.62 -1.97
C ASP A 186 -12.56 -4.20 -0.97
N TRP A 187 -12.12 -5.22 -0.20
CA TRP A 187 -12.97 -5.96 0.73
C TRP A 187 -13.51 -5.10 1.86
N LEU A 188 -12.88 -3.96 2.16
CA LEU A 188 -13.30 -3.02 3.21
C LEU A 188 -14.74 -2.53 3.06
N THR A 189 -15.23 -2.46 1.82
CA THR A 189 -16.56 -1.94 1.48
C THR A 189 -17.34 -2.90 0.60
N SER A 190 -17.05 -4.20 0.70
CA SER A 190 -17.64 -5.21 -0.18
C SER A 190 -17.43 -4.95 -1.69
N GLY A 191 -16.28 -4.37 -2.07
CA GLY A 191 -15.99 -3.97 -3.45
C GLY A 191 -16.76 -2.74 -3.95
N LEU A 192 -17.65 -2.15 -3.14
CA LEU A 192 -18.34 -0.91 -3.49
C LEU A 192 -17.35 0.24 -3.59
N TRP A 193 -17.52 1.11 -4.57
CA TRP A 193 -16.65 2.28 -4.79
C TRP A 193 -17.44 3.47 -5.33
N ASN A 194 -16.81 4.65 -5.33
CA ASN A 194 -17.41 5.86 -5.88
C ASN A 194 -16.39 6.70 -6.68
N PRO A 195 -16.74 7.21 -7.88
CA PRO A 195 -15.82 7.95 -8.74
C PRO A 195 -15.36 9.30 -8.18
N SER A 196 -16.06 9.88 -7.22
CA SER A 196 -15.64 11.13 -6.56
C SER A 196 -14.70 10.87 -5.38
N ARG A 197 -14.36 9.61 -5.09
CA ARG A 197 -13.59 9.17 -3.93
C ARG A 197 -12.43 8.27 -4.31
N ASP A 198 -12.73 7.20 -5.04
CA ASP A 198 -11.80 6.11 -5.31
C ASP A 198 -11.01 6.34 -6.61
N PHE A 199 -9.76 5.87 -6.61
CA PHE A 199 -8.91 5.80 -7.80
C PHE A 199 -8.58 4.35 -8.14
N MET A 200 -7.90 3.66 -7.22
CA MET A 200 -7.52 2.25 -7.35
C MET A 200 -8.08 1.42 -6.19
N LEU A 201 -8.29 0.14 -6.44
CA LEU A 201 -8.57 -0.86 -5.42
C LEU A 201 -7.45 -1.90 -5.41
N HIS A 202 -7.12 -2.38 -4.22
CA HIS A 202 -6.13 -3.42 -3.95
C HIS A 202 -6.82 -4.73 -3.56
N GLY A 203 -6.18 -5.87 -3.85
CA GLY A 203 -6.68 -7.21 -3.51
C GLY A 203 -7.27 -7.98 -4.70
N TRP A 204 -7.10 -7.50 -5.93
CA TRP A 204 -7.70 -8.09 -7.14
C TRP A 204 -6.95 -9.31 -7.68
N LYS A 205 -6.80 -10.35 -6.86
CA LYS A 205 -6.17 -11.61 -7.30
C LYS A 205 -7.17 -12.41 -8.12
N THR A 206 -6.79 -12.86 -9.32
CA THR A 206 -7.70 -13.59 -10.23
C THR A 206 -8.37 -14.80 -9.57
N LYS A 207 -7.65 -15.56 -8.76
CA LYS A 207 -8.18 -16.73 -8.03
C LYS A 207 -9.24 -16.40 -6.97
N GLN A 208 -9.37 -15.14 -6.60
CA GLN A 208 -10.30 -14.61 -5.59
C GLN A 208 -11.49 -13.89 -6.23
N LEU A 209 -11.54 -13.80 -7.56
CA LEU A 209 -12.68 -13.19 -8.25
C LEU A 209 -13.94 -14.04 -8.04
N LYS A 210 -15.02 -13.40 -7.60
CA LYS A 210 -16.34 -14.00 -7.42
C LYS A 210 -17.39 -13.27 -8.25
N ASP A 211 -18.47 -13.97 -8.55
CA ASP A 211 -19.66 -13.34 -9.10
C ASP A 211 -20.27 -12.38 -8.09
N SER A 212 -20.70 -11.21 -8.56
CA SER A 212 -21.39 -10.25 -7.72
C SER A 212 -22.74 -10.82 -7.27
N PRO A 213 -23.09 -10.72 -5.97
CA PRO A 213 -24.40 -11.13 -5.48
C PRO A 213 -25.54 -10.41 -6.22
N ASN A 214 -26.71 -11.06 -6.25
CA ASN A 214 -27.93 -10.44 -6.78
C ASN A 214 -28.56 -9.45 -5.81
N GLU A 215 -28.17 -9.49 -4.54
CA GLU A 215 -28.63 -8.58 -3.50
C GLU A 215 -27.91 -7.23 -3.56
N THR A 216 -28.56 -6.19 -3.01
CA THR A 216 -27.93 -4.88 -2.84
C THR A 216 -26.81 -4.98 -1.82
N LEU A 217 -25.58 -4.79 -2.28
CA LEU A 217 -24.40 -4.75 -1.42
C LEU A 217 -24.44 -3.52 -0.49
N LYS A 218 -23.89 -3.71 0.71
CA LYS A 218 -23.66 -2.63 1.69
C LYS A 218 -22.15 -2.43 1.86
N PRO A 219 -21.67 -1.23 2.22
CA PRO A 219 -20.25 -0.95 2.40
C PRO A 219 -19.77 -1.52 3.73
N ILE A 220 -19.83 -2.84 3.88
CA ILE A 220 -19.34 -3.56 5.04
C ILE A 220 -18.13 -4.41 4.64
N PRO A 221 -17.19 -4.65 5.56
CA PRO A 221 -16.07 -5.53 5.29
C PRO A 221 -16.53 -6.94 4.92
N MET A 222 -16.00 -7.46 3.83
CA MET A 222 -16.13 -8.87 3.43
C MET A 222 -14.81 -9.62 3.67
N SER A 223 -14.81 -10.94 3.46
CA SER A 223 -13.56 -11.72 3.56
C SER A 223 -12.49 -11.19 2.60
N TYR A 224 -11.22 -11.21 3.03
CA TYR A 224 -10.08 -10.69 2.26
C TYR A 224 -9.70 -11.56 1.05
N ASP A 225 -10.31 -12.74 0.92
CA ASP A 225 -10.04 -13.72 -0.13
C ASP A 225 -11.08 -13.74 -1.25
N GLN A 226 -11.86 -12.66 -1.37
CA GLN A 226 -12.86 -12.49 -2.40
C GLN A 226 -12.96 -11.03 -2.84
N TRP A 227 -13.22 -10.82 -4.12
CA TRP A 227 -13.54 -9.51 -4.70
C TRP A 227 -14.52 -9.66 -5.86
N TYR A 228 -15.18 -8.56 -6.21
CA TYR A 228 -16.12 -8.48 -7.33
C TYR A 228 -15.60 -7.54 -8.41
N ASN A 229 -15.80 -7.90 -9.69
CA ASN A 229 -15.38 -7.05 -10.80
C ASN A 229 -16.27 -5.79 -10.91
N PRO A 230 -15.75 -4.57 -10.66
CA PRO A 230 -16.56 -3.34 -10.77
C PRO A 230 -16.84 -2.93 -12.20
N LEU A 231 -16.20 -3.56 -13.18
CA LEU A 231 -16.36 -3.25 -14.60
C LEU A 231 -17.56 -4.01 -15.17
N ALA A 232 -18.28 -3.40 -16.11
CA ALA A 232 -19.41 -4.04 -16.79
C ALA A 232 -18.97 -5.14 -17.78
N GLY A 233 -17.67 -5.33 -17.97
CA GLY A 233 -17.06 -6.30 -18.87
C GLY A 233 -15.54 -6.26 -18.79
N PRO A 234 -14.84 -7.07 -19.61
CA PRO A 234 -13.39 -7.09 -19.65
C PRO A 234 -12.84 -5.77 -20.22
N ILE A 235 -11.65 -5.39 -19.75
CA ILE A 235 -10.87 -4.33 -20.41
C ILE A 235 -10.18 -4.91 -21.62
N VAL A 236 -10.55 -4.40 -22.79
CA VAL A 236 -9.93 -4.75 -24.06
C VAL A 236 -8.84 -3.72 -24.34
N VAL A 237 -7.59 -4.06 -24.07
CA VAL A 237 -6.42 -3.18 -24.18
C VAL A 237 -6.30 -2.50 -25.56
N GLY A 238 -6.67 -3.21 -26.64
CA GLY A 238 -6.69 -2.65 -28.00
C GLY A 238 -7.70 -1.51 -28.22
N ARG A 239 -8.62 -1.26 -27.29
CA ARG A 239 -9.58 -0.15 -27.31
C ARG A 239 -9.16 1.03 -26.45
N CYS A 240 -8.00 0.94 -25.79
CA CYS A 240 -7.47 1.98 -24.92
C CYS A 240 -6.57 2.92 -25.72
N PHE A 241 -6.95 4.20 -25.78
CA PHE A 241 -6.24 5.26 -26.49
C PHE A 241 -6.23 6.53 -25.63
N ILE A 242 -5.34 7.45 -25.95
CA ILE A 242 -5.14 8.71 -25.19
C ILE A 242 -6.46 9.46 -25.04
N GLY A 243 -6.80 9.84 -23.81
CA GLY A 243 -8.03 10.52 -23.45
C GLY A 243 -9.25 9.61 -23.21
N ASN A 244 -9.19 8.32 -23.55
CA ASN A 244 -10.32 7.40 -23.34
C ASN A 244 -10.49 7.00 -21.86
N THR A 245 -11.29 7.78 -21.14
CA THR A 245 -11.67 7.51 -19.73
C THR A 245 -13.13 7.05 -19.57
N THR A 246 -13.80 6.68 -20.67
CA THR A 246 -15.22 6.32 -20.70
C THR A 246 -15.45 4.82 -20.46
N TRP A 247 -14.88 4.30 -19.36
CA TRP A 247 -15.05 2.89 -19.00
C TRP A 247 -16.48 2.62 -18.51
N SER A 248 -16.95 1.39 -18.69
CA SER A 248 -18.27 0.94 -18.25
C SER A 248 -18.18 0.13 -16.97
N TYR A 249 -19.12 0.37 -16.05
CA TYR A 249 -19.09 -0.18 -14.70
C TYR A 249 -20.38 -0.92 -14.37
N SER A 250 -20.28 -1.89 -13.46
CA SER A 250 -21.43 -2.53 -12.84
C SER A 250 -22.12 -1.52 -11.92
N PRO A 251 -23.37 -1.12 -12.18
CA PRO A 251 -24.09 -0.18 -11.30
C PRO A 251 -24.27 -0.71 -9.88
N ARG A 252 -24.22 -2.04 -9.69
CA ARG A 252 -24.33 -2.71 -8.38
C ARG A 252 -23.13 -2.44 -7.48
N LEU A 253 -21.97 -2.08 -8.05
CA LEU A 253 -20.74 -1.81 -7.31
C LEU A 253 -20.47 -0.30 -7.15
N LEU A 254 -21.37 0.54 -7.63
CA LEU A 254 -21.36 1.97 -7.37
C LEU A 254 -22.20 2.26 -6.12
N ALA A 255 -21.58 2.90 -5.14
CA ALA A 255 -22.24 3.31 -3.90
C ALA A 255 -22.28 4.83 -3.74
N ASP A 256 -23.15 5.30 -2.84
CA ASP A 256 -23.15 6.69 -2.41
C ASP A 256 -21.83 7.02 -1.69
N LYS A 257 -21.28 8.21 -1.97
CA LYS A 257 -19.99 8.65 -1.41
C LYS A 257 -20.06 8.76 0.11
N ARG A 258 -21.15 9.32 0.66
CA ARG A 258 -21.28 9.52 2.10
C ARG A 258 -21.36 8.18 2.82
N GLN A 259 -22.13 7.23 2.28
CA GLN A 259 -22.20 5.87 2.84
C GLN A 259 -20.83 5.18 2.88
N LEU A 260 -20.01 5.32 1.83
CA LEU A 260 -18.64 4.79 1.81
C LEU A 260 -17.73 5.50 2.83
N ASP A 261 -17.77 6.83 2.87
CA ASP A 261 -16.94 7.61 3.79
C ASP A 261 -17.28 7.32 5.25
N ASP A 262 -18.57 7.19 5.59
CA ASP A 262 -19.04 6.83 6.94
C ASP A 262 -18.56 5.41 7.32
N ALA A 263 -18.75 4.42 6.44
CA ALA A 263 -18.32 3.05 6.70
C ALA A 263 -16.81 2.91 6.90
N LEU A 264 -16.03 3.61 6.08
CA LEU A 264 -14.58 3.62 6.17
C LEU A 264 -14.11 4.37 7.42
N LEU A 265 -14.76 5.48 7.80
CA LEU A 265 -14.45 6.17 9.04
C LEU A 265 -14.71 5.27 10.26
N ASP A 266 -15.83 4.55 10.27
CA ASP A 266 -16.16 3.61 11.35
C ASP A 266 -15.17 2.44 11.41
N TYR A 267 -14.74 1.93 10.26
CA TYR A 267 -13.67 0.93 10.22
C TYR A 267 -12.34 1.49 10.77
N ALA A 268 -11.95 2.70 10.36
CA ALA A 268 -10.73 3.33 10.85
C ALA A 268 -10.76 3.54 12.37
N ARG A 269 -11.91 3.94 12.94
CA ARG A 269 -12.11 4.05 14.39
C ARG A 269 -11.98 2.70 15.10
N LYS A 270 -12.47 1.62 14.49
CA LYS A 270 -12.30 0.26 15.01
C LYS A 270 -10.80 -0.11 15.05
N VAL A 271 -10.08 0.11 13.95
CA VAL A 271 -8.64 -0.14 13.87
C VAL A 271 -7.87 0.68 14.91
N ASP A 272 -8.23 1.95 15.11
CA ASP A 272 -7.58 2.79 16.12
C ASP A 272 -7.78 2.26 17.55
N LYS A 273 -8.99 1.80 17.89
CA LYS A 273 -9.26 1.16 19.19
C LYS A 273 -8.49 -0.14 19.38
N GLU A 274 -8.37 -0.98 18.34
CA GLU A 274 -7.56 -2.20 18.41
C GLU A 274 -6.07 -1.89 18.64
N LYS A 275 -5.61 -0.67 18.34
CA LYS A 275 -4.21 -0.27 18.57
C LYS A 275 -3.89 -0.29 20.05
N ALA A 276 -4.79 0.21 20.88
CA ALA A 276 -4.59 0.22 22.33
C ALA A 276 -4.44 -1.22 22.87
N LYS A 277 -5.26 -2.15 22.36
CA LYS A 277 -5.19 -3.57 22.73
C LYS A 277 -3.89 -4.22 22.28
N ILE A 278 -3.45 -3.99 21.04
CA ILE A 278 -2.22 -4.60 20.53
C ILE A 278 -0.97 -4.06 21.25
N LEU A 279 -0.96 -2.77 21.58
CA LEU A 279 0.14 -2.15 22.35
C LEU A 279 0.21 -2.67 23.79
N GLY A 280 -0.88 -3.21 24.34
CA GLY A 280 -0.85 -3.91 25.63
C GLY A 280 0.05 -5.15 25.64
N ARG A 281 0.48 -5.66 24.47
CA ARG A 281 1.38 -6.81 24.35
C ARG A 281 2.86 -6.45 24.46
N LEU A 282 3.22 -5.17 24.38
CA LEU A 282 4.63 -4.77 24.33
C LEU A 282 5.47 -5.31 25.49
N PRO A 283 5.04 -5.22 26.77
CA PRO A 283 5.83 -5.76 27.89
C PRO A 283 6.04 -7.28 27.79
N ILE A 284 4.99 -8.01 27.39
CA ILE A 284 5.03 -9.47 27.24
C ILE A 284 6.05 -9.87 26.17
N ILE A 285 6.15 -9.11 25.08
CA ILE A 285 7.10 -9.39 24.00
C ILE A 285 8.54 -9.09 24.46
N LEU A 286 8.75 -7.98 25.16
CA LEU A 286 10.06 -7.60 25.69
C LEU A 286 10.61 -8.61 26.70
N GLU A 287 9.75 -9.28 27.46
CA GLU A 287 10.15 -10.30 28.43
C GLU A 287 10.49 -11.67 27.81
N LYS A 288 10.26 -11.87 26.50
CA LYS A 288 10.63 -13.13 25.83
C LYS A 288 12.16 -13.31 25.82
N THR A 289 12.60 -14.49 26.25
CA THR A 289 14.00 -14.95 26.17
C THR A 289 14.32 -15.52 24.80
#